data_AF-A0A931BHH4-F1
#
_entry.id   AF-A0A931BHH4-F1
#
_cell.length_a   1.000
_cell.length_b   1.000
_cell.length_c   1.000
_cell.angle_alpha   90.00
_cell.angle_beta   90.00
_cell.angle_gamma   90.00
#
_symmetry.space_group_name_H-M   'P 1'
#
loop_
_entity.id
_entity.type
_entity.pdbx_description
1 polymer ?
#
loop_
_entity_poly.entity_id
_entity_poly.type
_entity_poly.pdbx_seq_one_letter_code
_entity_poly.pdbx_strand_id
1 'polypeptide(L)'
;MSVFYSFSAQLRLALAGVSLLTLGLAAGCTYSHGDPAPACDVPSENVTYSAVVSPIFDAHCRECHGTSVYTVKGGGNNFGDYAAINRYFSPSKIIGSIRHDPNFDPMPQNRDKLSDCDIQRIEKWIAAGKPNN
;
A
#
# COMPACT_ATOMS: atom_id res chain seq x y z
N MET A 1 42.35 67.84 45.06
CA MET A 1 43.62 67.09 44.88
C MET A 1 43.29 65.81 44.11
N SER A 2 43.93 65.57 42.95
CA SER A 2 43.95 64.32 42.14
C SER A 2 42.61 63.92 41.47
N VAL A 3 42.33 64.20 40.18
CA VAL A 3 42.84 63.65 38.89
C VAL A 3 42.45 62.18 38.63
N PHE A 4 41.59 62.01 37.59
CA PHE A 4 41.27 60.93 36.62
C PHE A 4 42.15 59.63 36.57
N TYR A 5 41.79 58.44 36.04
CA TYR A 5 41.14 57.96 34.79
C TYR A 5 40.84 56.44 34.94
N SER A 6 39.62 55.92 34.68
CA SER A 6 39.17 55.12 33.51
C SER A 6 40.24 54.42 32.63
N PHE A 7 40.09 53.11 32.33
CA PHE A 7 40.45 52.42 31.07
C PHE A 7 40.00 50.93 31.19
N SER A 8 38.85 50.50 30.66
CA SER A 8 38.53 50.13 29.27
C SER A 8 39.06 48.75 28.81
N ALA A 9 38.12 47.96 28.28
CA ALA A 9 38.24 47.00 27.18
C ALA A 9 38.83 45.59 27.43
N GLN A 10 37.90 44.63 27.50
CA GLN A 10 37.78 43.41 26.68
C GLN A 10 39.06 42.69 26.20
N LEU A 11 39.20 41.41 26.60
CA LEU A 11 39.76 40.39 25.73
C LEU A 11 39.09 39.03 26.00
N ARG A 12 38.36 38.54 24.99
CA ARG A 12 37.87 37.15 24.90
C ARG A 12 39.04 36.26 24.46
N LEU A 13 39.19 35.07 25.05
CA LEU A 13 39.67 33.79 24.48
C LEU A 13 39.74 32.78 25.66
N ALA A 14 38.86 31.77 25.77
CA ALA A 14 39.00 30.41 25.19
C ALA A 14 40.32 29.72 25.62
N LEU A 15 40.42 28.48 26.10
CA LEU A 15 39.58 27.28 26.29
C LEU A 15 40.45 26.32 27.15
N ALA A 16 39.93 25.54 28.10
CA ALA A 16 39.80 24.08 28.02
C ALA A 16 39.36 23.62 29.44
N GLY A 17 38.21 23.00 29.68
CA GLY A 17 37.50 22.01 28.88
C GLY A 17 37.67 20.64 29.53
N VAL A 18 37.30 20.51 30.82
CA VAL A 18 37.36 19.23 31.54
C VAL A 18 36.14 18.40 31.16
N SER A 19 36.42 17.25 30.54
CA SER A 19 35.48 16.23 30.11
C SER A 19 34.56 15.74 31.23
N LEU A 20 33.25 15.91 31.04
CA LEU A 20 32.24 14.97 31.54
C LEU A 20 31.58 14.31 30.33
N LEU A 21 32.11 13.15 29.98
CA LEU A 21 31.60 12.27 28.94
C LEU A 21 30.37 11.53 29.50
N THR A 22 29.21 12.17 29.52
CA THR A 22 27.93 11.43 29.60
C THR A 22 27.44 11.16 28.20
N LEU A 23 27.94 10.05 27.69
CA LEU A 23 27.45 9.34 26.52
C LEU A 23 25.98 8.98 26.76
N GLY A 24 25.10 9.63 26.01
CA GLY A 24 23.67 9.36 26.02
C GLY A 24 23.11 9.73 24.66
N LEU A 25 23.63 9.13 23.59
CA LEU A 25 22.90 9.06 22.34
C LEU A 25 21.62 8.28 22.64
N ALA A 26 20.55 9.01 22.94
CA ALA A 26 19.22 8.52 22.66
C ALA A 26 19.12 8.43 21.13
N ALA A 27 19.72 7.39 20.55
CA ALA A 27 19.21 6.80 19.35
C ALA A 27 17.82 6.30 19.73
N GLY A 28 16.84 7.20 19.65
CA GLY A 28 15.46 6.81 19.51
C GLY A 28 15.40 6.01 18.24
N CYS A 29 15.58 4.70 18.36
CA CYS A 29 14.88 3.79 17.47
C CYS A 29 13.43 4.14 17.70
N THR A 30 12.86 4.99 16.84
CA THR A 30 11.42 4.96 16.68
C THR A 30 11.14 3.51 16.35
N TYR A 31 10.59 2.80 17.31
CA TYR A 31 9.82 1.62 17.01
C TYR A 31 8.74 2.15 16.07
N SER A 32 8.97 2.03 14.76
CA SER A 32 7.93 2.19 13.77
C SER A 32 6.95 1.08 14.09
N HIS A 33 6.02 1.39 15.01
CA HIS A 33 4.75 0.71 15.14
C HIS A 33 4.27 0.54 13.71
N GLY A 34 4.23 -0.72 13.25
CA GLY A 34 4.22 -1.09 11.84
C GLY A 34 3.68 0.00 10.96
N ASP A 35 4.56 0.61 10.16
CA ASP A 35 4.10 1.46 9.07
C ASP A 35 2.99 0.67 8.37
N PRO A 36 1.76 1.21 8.27
CA PRO A 36 0.73 0.55 7.49
C PRO A 36 1.37 0.21 6.15
N ALA A 37 1.33 -1.08 5.77
CA ALA A 37 1.91 -1.57 4.52
C ALA A 37 1.67 -0.51 3.45
N PRO A 38 2.73 -0.04 2.76
CA PRO A 38 2.74 1.24 2.04
C PRO A 38 1.41 1.38 1.37
N ALA A 39 0.62 2.34 1.87
CA ALA A 39 -0.76 2.48 1.46
C ALA A 39 -0.75 2.44 -0.06
N CYS A 40 -1.59 1.57 -0.62
CA CYS A 40 -1.67 1.38 -2.05
C CYS A 40 -2.33 2.66 -2.57
N ASP A 41 -1.52 3.73 -2.64
CA ASP A 41 -1.87 5.15 -2.68
C ASP A 41 -2.17 5.53 -4.12
N VAL A 42 -3.07 4.74 -4.70
CA VAL A 42 -3.79 5.10 -5.90
C VAL A 42 -5.13 5.65 -5.40
N PRO A 43 -5.42 6.95 -5.59
CA PRO A 43 -6.75 7.48 -5.37
C PRO A 43 -7.76 6.61 -6.12
N SER A 44 -8.95 6.39 -5.54
CA SER A 44 -9.98 5.54 -6.16
C SER A 44 -10.34 6.00 -7.58
N GLU A 45 -10.27 7.30 -7.85
CA GLU A 45 -10.52 7.91 -9.17
C GLU A 45 -9.49 7.49 -10.22
N ASN A 46 -8.30 7.06 -9.80
CA ASN A 46 -7.21 6.63 -10.67
C ASN A 46 -7.17 5.10 -10.84
N VAL A 47 -8.08 4.36 -10.19
CA VAL A 47 -8.24 2.92 -10.38
C VAL A 47 -9.23 2.68 -11.51
N THR A 48 -8.76 2.80 -12.74
CA THR A 48 -9.60 2.56 -13.91
C THR A 48 -9.68 1.07 -14.26
N TYR A 49 -10.75 0.66 -14.94
CA TYR A 49 -10.85 -0.72 -15.41
C TYR A 49 -9.72 -1.07 -16.36
N SER A 50 -9.50 -0.21 -17.36
CA SER A 50 -8.55 -0.49 -18.45
C SER A 50 -7.08 -0.51 -17.98
N ALA A 51 -6.68 0.44 -17.14
CA ALA A 51 -5.28 0.63 -16.76
C ALA A 51 -4.87 -0.15 -15.51
N VAL A 52 -5.81 -0.49 -14.62
CA VAL A 52 -5.50 -1.10 -13.32
C VAL A 52 -6.18 -2.45 -13.13
N VAL A 53 -7.50 -2.51 -13.26
CA VAL A 53 -8.25 -3.74 -12.91
C VAL A 53 -8.06 -4.84 -13.94
N SER A 54 -8.17 -4.55 -15.24
CA SER A 54 -8.01 -5.56 -16.29
C SER A 54 -6.64 -6.22 -16.24
N PRO A 55 -5.50 -5.49 -16.10
CA PRO A 55 -4.20 -6.12 -15.94
C PRO A 55 -4.09 -7.07 -14.74
N ILE A 56 -4.71 -6.74 -13.60
CA ILE A 56 -4.77 -7.65 -12.44
C ILE A 56 -5.55 -8.92 -12.79
N PHE A 57 -6.69 -8.77 -13.49
CA PHE A 57 -7.49 -9.91 -13.93
C PHE A 57 -6.76 -10.78 -14.97
N ASP A 58 -5.98 -10.17 -15.87
CA ASP A 58 -5.13 -10.88 -16.81
C ASP A 58 -4.05 -11.71 -16.09
N ALA A 59 -3.36 -11.10 -15.12
CA ALA A 59 -2.27 -11.76 -14.40
C ALA A 59 -2.74 -12.89 -13.47
N HIS A 60 -3.91 -12.76 -12.85
CA HIS A 60 -4.30 -13.63 -11.74
C HIS A 60 -5.57 -14.46 -11.96
N CYS A 61 -6.45 -14.05 -12.89
CA CYS A 61 -7.80 -14.63 -12.97
C CYS A 61 -8.04 -15.36 -14.30
N ARG A 62 -7.64 -14.77 -15.43
CA ARG A 62 -8.09 -15.20 -16.76
C ARG A 62 -7.50 -16.51 -17.27
N GLU A 63 -6.46 -17.04 -16.61
CA GLU A 63 -5.96 -18.40 -16.88
C GLU A 63 -7.05 -19.46 -16.73
N CYS A 64 -7.97 -19.27 -15.76
CA CYS A 64 -9.11 -20.15 -15.52
C CYS A 64 -10.45 -19.47 -15.85
N HIS A 65 -10.54 -18.15 -15.69
CA HIS A 65 -11.78 -17.39 -15.87
C HIS A 65 -11.85 -16.62 -17.20
N GLY A 66 -10.95 -16.84 -18.15
CA GLY A 66 -10.99 -16.20 -19.46
C GLY A 66 -12.15 -16.69 -20.35
N THR A 67 -12.54 -15.87 -21.33
CA THR A 67 -13.70 -16.12 -22.21
C THR A 67 -13.73 -17.49 -22.87
N SER A 68 -12.57 -18.06 -23.20
CA SER A 68 -12.47 -19.37 -23.87
C SER A 68 -12.40 -20.57 -22.92
N VAL A 69 -12.16 -20.35 -21.62
CA VAL A 69 -11.81 -21.43 -20.67
C VAL A 69 -12.71 -21.49 -19.43
N TYR A 70 -13.49 -20.43 -19.16
CA TYR A 70 -14.26 -20.30 -17.93
C TYR A 70 -15.27 -21.42 -17.66
N THR A 71 -15.82 -22.04 -18.70
CA THR A 71 -16.77 -23.16 -18.57
C THR A 71 -16.09 -24.47 -18.13
N VAL A 72 -14.80 -24.63 -18.41
CA VAL A 72 -14.03 -25.85 -18.10
C VAL A 72 -13.20 -25.68 -16.84
N LYS A 73 -12.60 -24.50 -16.64
CA LYS A 73 -11.67 -24.22 -15.52
C LYS A 73 -12.23 -23.25 -14.48
N GLY A 74 -13.05 -22.29 -14.89
CA GLY A 74 -13.51 -21.17 -14.05
C GLY A 74 -14.85 -21.40 -13.35
N GLY A 75 -15.37 -22.64 -13.34
CA GLY A 75 -16.65 -22.98 -12.73
C GLY A 75 -17.85 -22.23 -13.32
N GLY A 76 -17.76 -21.82 -14.59
CA GLY A 76 -18.82 -21.04 -15.26
C GLY A 76 -18.78 -19.54 -15.01
N ASN A 77 -17.78 -19.01 -14.30
CA ASN A 77 -17.62 -17.57 -14.06
C ASN A 77 -16.67 -16.94 -15.06
N ASN A 78 -17.19 -16.14 -16.00
CA ASN A 78 -16.40 -15.49 -17.05
C ASN A 78 -15.94 -14.09 -16.63
N PHE A 79 -14.64 -13.87 -16.62
CA PHE A 79 -13.97 -12.58 -16.36
C PHE A 79 -13.07 -12.11 -17.51
N GLY A 80 -13.30 -12.59 -18.73
CA GLY A 80 -12.46 -12.30 -19.89
C GLY A 80 -12.53 -10.87 -20.42
N ASP A 81 -13.61 -10.14 -20.12
CA ASP A 81 -13.76 -8.73 -20.46
C ASP A 81 -14.69 -8.02 -19.47
N TYR A 82 -14.84 -6.70 -19.61
CA TYR A 82 -15.64 -5.88 -18.71
C TYR A 82 -17.12 -6.30 -18.67
N ALA A 83 -17.70 -6.60 -19.84
CA ALA A 83 -19.12 -6.96 -19.95
C ALA A 83 -19.38 -8.32 -19.29
N ALA A 84 -18.48 -9.28 -19.50
CA ALA A 84 -18.51 -10.57 -18.85
C ALA A 84 -18.34 -10.45 -17.33
N ILE A 85 -17.32 -9.71 -16.88
CA ILE A 85 -17.09 -9.45 -15.46
C ILE A 85 -18.37 -8.94 -14.83
N ASN A 86 -18.99 -7.88 -15.36
CA ASN A 86 -20.23 -7.33 -14.80
C ASN A 86 -21.42 -8.28 -14.79
N ARG A 87 -21.50 -9.20 -15.75
CA ARG A 87 -22.57 -10.21 -15.80
C ARG A 87 -22.41 -11.29 -14.72
N TYR A 88 -21.17 -11.73 -14.47
CA TYR A 88 -20.87 -12.83 -13.54
C TYR A 88 -20.34 -12.33 -12.18
N PHE A 89 -20.25 -11.02 -11.98
CA PHE A 89 -19.65 -10.43 -10.80
C PHE A 89 -20.48 -10.68 -9.55
N SER A 90 -19.85 -11.27 -8.53
CA SER A 90 -20.36 -11.26 -7.17
C SER A 90 -19.30 -10.63 -6.27
N PRO A 91 -19.50 -9.38 -5.78
CA PRO A 91 -18.49 -8.67 -5.01
C PRO A 91 -18.03 -9.45 -3.77
N SER A 92 -18.98 -10.01 -3.01
CA SER A 92 -18.67 -10.77 -1.80
C SER A 92 -17.85 -12.02 -2.11
N LYS A 93 -18.21 -12.77 -3.16
CA LYS A 93 -17.47 -13.96 -3.57
C LYS A 93 -16.07 -13.62 -4.05
N ILE A 94 -15.93 -12.60 -4.91
CA ILE A 94 -14.63 -12.23 -5.46
C ILE A 94 -13.70 -11.75 -4.34
N ILE A 95 -14.16 -10.83 -3.49
CA ILE A 95 -13.34 -10.32 -2.39
C ILE A 95 -12.99 -11.41 -1.39
N GLY A 96 -13.96 -12.23 -0.98
CA GLY A 96 -13.70 -13.34 -0.05
C GLY A 96 -12.71 -14.36 -0.64
N SER A 97 -12.86 -14.72 -1.92
CA SER A 97 -11.96 -15.65 -2.61
C SER A 97 -10.55 -15.10 -2.77
N ILE A 98 -10.35 -13.83 -3.16
CA ILE A 98 -9.00 -13.27 -3.34
C ILE A 98 -8.31 -12.91 -2.01
N ARG A 99 -9.08 -12.72 -0.93
CA ARG A 99 -8.56 -12.56 0.43
C ARG A 99 -8.26 -13.89 1.13
N HIS A 100 -8.71 -15.00 0.55
CA HIS A 100 -8.68 -16.34 1.17
C HIS A 100 -9.46 -16.36 2.49
N ASP A 101 -10.58 -15.65 2.53
CA ASP A 101 -11.45 -15.59 3.71
C ASP A 101 -12.08 -16.96 3.99
N PRO A 102 -12.37 -17.31 5.27
CA PRO A 102 -13.07 -18.55 5.60
C PRO A 102 -14.42 -18.66 4.86
N ASN A 103 -14.75 -19.87 4.41
CA ASN A 103 -15.96 -20.21 3.64
C ASN A 103 -16.00 -19.71 2.18
N PHE A 104 -14.88 -19.20 1.66
CA PHE A 104 -14.71 -18.93 0.23
C PHE A 104 -13.67 -19.88 -0.36
N ASP A 105 -13.84 -20.24 -1.63
CA ASP A 105 -12.81 -20.98 -2.35
C ASP A 105 -11.61 -20.04 -2.60
N PRO A 106 -10.41 -20.37 -2.12
CA PRO A 106 -9.25 -19.49 -2.22
C PRO A 106 -8.78 -19.37 -3.67
N MET A 107 -8.67 -18.13 -4.15
CA MET A 107 -8.23 -17.82 -5.51
C MET A 107 -6.99 -16.91 -5.49
N PRO A 108 -6.01 -17.13 -6.37
CA PRO A 108 -6.00 -18.11 -7.45
C PRO A 108 -5.82 -19.54 -6.92
N GLN A 109 -6.50 -20.50 -7.54
CA GLN A 109 -6.54 -21.89 -7.06
C GLN A 109 -5.14 -22.47 -6.87
N ASN A 110 -4.85 -23.02 -5.69
CA ASN A 110 -3.57 -23.64 -5.33
C ASN A 110 -2.36 -22.70 -5.51
N ARG A 111 -2.57 -21.37 -5.49
CA ARG A 111 -1.51 -20.36 -5.54
C ARG A 111 -1.64 -19.44 -4.33
N ASP A 112 -0.60 -18.65 -4.12
CA ASP A 112 -0.58 -17.64 -3.07
C ASP A 112 -1.70 -16.60 -3.27
N LYS A 113 -2.17 -16.06 -2.16
CA LYS A 113 -3.10 -14.93 -2.10
C LYS A 113 -2.56 -13.75 -2.93
N LEU A 114 -3.46 -12.98 -3.57
CA LEU A 114 -3.07 -11.73 -4.22
C LEU A 114 -2.38 -10.79 -3.23
N SER A 115 -1.57 -9.88 -3.77
CA SER A 115 -0.98 -8.82 -2.96
C SER A 115 -2.08 -7.97 -2.32
N ASP A 116 -1.84 -7.48 -1.11
CA ASP A 116 -2.82 -6.61 -0.42
C ASP A 116 -3.15 -5.36 -1.25
N CYS A 117 -2.22 -4.89 -2.11
CA CYS A 117 -2.48 -3.78 -3.01
C CYS A 117 -3.40 -4.11 -4.18
N ASP A 118 -3.29 -5.28 -4.78
CA ASP A 118 -4.19 -5.66 -5.87
C ASP A 118 -5.60 -5.92 -5.36
N ILE A 119 -5.70 -6.53 -4.17
CA ILE A 119 -6.96 -6.68 -3.44
C ILE A 119 -7.59 -5.30 -3.17
N GLN A 120 -6.83 -4.35 -2.60
CA GLN A 120 -7.33 -3.00 -2.34
C GLN A 120 -7.75 -2.24 -3.61
N ARG A 121 -7.03 -2.40 -4.72
CA ARG A 121 -7.40 -1.80 -6.01
C ARG A 121 -8.73 -2.36 -6.52
N ILE A 122 -8.90 -3.68 -6.47
CA ILE A 122 -10.16 -4.32 -6.85
C ILE A 122 -11.30 -3.81 -5.95
N GLU A 123 -11.09 -3.71 -4.64
CA GLU A 123 -12.08 -3.18 -3.68
C GLU A 123 -12.47 -1.74 -3.98
N LYS A 124 -11.50 -0.86 -4.23
CA LYS A 124 -11.75 0.54 -4.60
C LYS A 124 -12.55 0.64 -5.89
N TRP A 125 -12.21 -0.17 -6.90
CA TRP A 125 -12.95 -0.21 -8.17
C TRP A 125 -14.39 -0.71 -7.97
N ILE A 126 -14.60 -1.74 -7.14
CA ILE A 126 -15.94 -2.22 -6.77
C ILE A 126 -16.73 -1.13 -6.06
N ALA A 127 -16.12 -0.47 -5.06
CA ALA A 127 -16.75 0.59 -4.29
C ALA A 127 -17.13 1.80 -5.15
N ALA A 128 -16.35 2.10 -6.19
CA ALA A 128 -16.66 3.11 -7.19
C ALA A 128 -17.77 2.70 -8.19
N GLY A 129 -18.38 1.52 -8.02
CA GLY A 129 -19.46 1.04 -8.88
C GLY A 129 -19.00 0.18 -10.06
N LYS A 130 -17.71 -0.19 -10.12
CA LYS A 130 -17.08 -0.92 -11.23
C LYS A 130 -17.17 -0.17 -12.57
N PRO A 131 -16.70 1.08 -12.68
CA PRO A 131 -16.76 1.83 -13.93
C PRO A 131 -15.89 1.19 -15.03
N ASN A 132 -16.31 1.35 -16.29
CA ASN A 132 -15.49 1.08 -17.47
C ASN A 132 -14.86 2.40 -17.96
N ASN A 133 -13.65 2.70 -17.50
CA ASN A 133 -12.96 3.95 -17.78
C ASN A 133 -11.46 3.73 -18.07
#